data_AF-A0A417EBP6-F1
#
_entry.id   AF-A0A417EBP6-F1
#
_cell.length_a   1.000
_cell.length_b   1.000
_cell.length_c   1.000
_cell.angle_alpha   90.00
_cell.angle_beta   90.00
_cell.angle_gamma   90.00
#
_symmetry.space_group_name_H-M   'P 1'
#
loop_
_entity.id
_entity.type
_entity.pdbx_description
1 polymer ?
#
loop_
_entity_poly.entity_id
_entity_poly.type
_entity_poly.pdbx_seq_one_letter_code
_entity_poly.pdbx_strand_id
1 'polypeptide(L)'
;MKYESTSDKPNSSDKKLLSWDELLKKGALLKDTIQRLSLTPDRPYLVTKSCTDGTFQKGDLIFLEPGRDLFCPKTGRRISPGQCARDNLDFICIPADVDS
;
A
#
# COMPACT_ATOMS: atom_id res chain seq x y z
N MET A 1 -20.73 25.54 41.52
CA MET A 1 -19.80 24.66 40.79
C MET A 1 -19.56 25.29 39.42
N LYS A 2 -18.31 25.65 39.10
CA LYS A 2 -17.95 26.17 37.78
C LYS A 2 -17.67 24.98 36.86
N TYR A 3 -18.36 24.90 35.74
CA TYR A 3 -18.10 23.91 34.71
C TYR A 3 -16.90 24.42 33.91
N GLU A 4 -15.75 23.82 34.14
CA GLU A 4 -14.55 24.05 33.35
C GLU A 4 -14.76 23.32 32.02
N SER A 5 -15.08 24.06 30.96
CA SER A 5 -15.11 23.51 29.61
C SER A 5 -13.68 23.15 29.23
N THR A 6 -13.32 21.88 29.38
CA THR A 6 -12.13 21.32 28.74
C THR A 6 -12.33 21.49 27.25
N SER A 7 -11.69 22.52 26.70
CA SER A 7 -11.59 22.75 25.27
C SER A 7 -11.09 21.47 24.63
N ASP A 8 -11.95 20.77 23.90
CA ASP A 8 -11.56 19.71 22.97
C ASP A 8 -10.55 20.34 22.01
N LYS A 9 -9.26 20.09 22.27
CA LYS A 9 -8.21 20.35 21.30
C LYS A 9 -8.60 19.55 20.07
N PRO A 10 -8.87 20.18 18.90
CA PRO A 10 -8.94 19.40 17.68
C PRO A 10 -7.59 18.69 17.59
N ASN A 11 -7.63 17.37 17.53
CA ASN A 11 -6.45 16.56 17.30
C ASN A 11 -6.03 16.86 15.86
N SER A 12 -5.35 18.00 15.66
CA SER A 12 -4.83 18.48 14.39
C SER A 12 -3.68 17.58 14.01
N SER A 13 -4.03 16.37 13.60
CA SER A 13 -3.16 15.62 12.72
C SER A 13 -3.15 16.43 11.43
N ASP A 14 -2.11 17.24 11.23
CA ASP A 14 -1.75 17.87 9.95
C ASP A 14 -1.43 16.78 8.91
N LYS A 15 -2.41 15.92 8.62
CA LYS A 15 -2.40 15.01 7.51
C LYS A 15 -2.67 15.88 6.31
N LYS A 16 -1.60 16.47 5.76
CA LYS A 16 -1.65 17.19 4.49
C LYS A 16 -2.39 16.30 3.49
N LEU A 17 -3.61 16.68 3.18
CA LEU A 17 -4.42 15.96 2.21
C LEU A 17 -3.72 16.08 0.86
N LEU A 18 -3.58 14.95 0.18
CA LEU A 18 -3.03 14.93 -1.17
C LEU A 18 -3.94 15.74 -2.08
N SER A 19 -3.35 16.50 -2.99
CA SER A 19 -4.13 17.12 -4.05
C SER A 19 -4.71 16.04 -4.97
N TRP A 20 -5.76 16.39 -5.71
CA TRP A 20 -6.33 15.49 -6.72
C TRP A 20 -5.29 15.04 -7.75
N ASP A 21 -4.42 15.95 -8.19
CA ASP A 21 -3.35 15.61 -9.14
C ASP A 21 -2.33 14.62 -8.56
N GLU A 22 -1.99 14.74 -7.27
CA GLU A 22 -1.10 13.79 -6.61
C GLU A 22 -1.75 12.41 -6.49
N LEU A 23 -3.02 12.35 -6.12
CA LEU A 23 -3.78 11.09 -6.05
C LEU A 23 -3.86 10.40 -7.42
N LEU A 24 -4.15 11.15 -8.48
CA LEU A 24 -4.21 10.62 -9.84
C LEU A 24 -2.87 10.06 -10.30
N LYS A 25 -1.77 10.78 -10.06
CA LYS A 25 -0.41 10.32 -10.39
C LYS A 25 -0.04 9.05 -9.64
N LYS A 26 -0.33 8.98 -8.34
CA LYS A 26 -0.05 7.81 -7.50
C LYS A 26 -0.91 6.60 -7.91
N GLY A 27 -2.19 6.82 -8.20
CA GLY A 27 -3.09 5.78 -8.70
C GLY A 27 -2.67 5.23 -10.07
N ALA A 28 -2.20 6.09 -10.99
CA ALA A 28 -1.64 5.66 -12.27
C ALA A 28 -0.39 4.79 -12.07
N LEU A 29 0.52 5.19 -11.19
CA LEU A 29 1.72 4.42 -10.88
C LEU A 29 1.38 3.01 -10.34
N LEU A 30 0.40 2.91 -9.44
CA LEU A 30 -0.06 1.62 -8.93
C LEU A 30 -0.63 0.73 -10.02
N LYS A 31 -1.50 1.30 -10.87
CA LYS A 31 -2.10 0.60 -12.00
C LYS A 31 -1.03 0.08 -12.96
N ASP A 32 -0.04 0.90 -13.29
CA ASP A 32 1.05 0.52 -14.18
C ASP A 32 1.89 -0.62 -13.58
N THR A 33 2.16 -0.60 -12.27
CA THR A 33 2.86 -1.69 -11.58
C THR A 33 2.06 -2.99 -11.60
N ILE A 34 0.74 -2.92 -11.31
CA ILE A 34 -0.16 -4.08 -11.38
C ILE A 34 -0.15 -4.69 -12.79
N GLN A 35 -0.22 -3.86 -13.84
CA GLN A 35 -0.19 -4.31 -15.23
C GLN A 35 1.18 -4.89 -15.61
N ARG A 36 2.27 -4.20 -15.28
CA ARG A 36 3.64 -4.63 -15.56
C ARG A 36 3.96 -5.99 -14.95
N LEU A 37 3.46 -6.25 -13.74
CA LEU A 37 3.65 -7.51 -13.02
C LEU A 37 2.54 -8.53 -13.27
N SER A 38 1.53 -8.19 -14.09
CA SER A 38 0.36 -9.04 -14.38
C SER A 38 -0.32 -9.56 -13.11
N LEU A 39 -0.51 -8.69 -12.12
CA LEU A 39 -1.15 -9.05 -10.86
C LEU A 39 -2.66 -9.17 -11.03
N THR A 40 -3.23 -10.25 -10.51
CA THR A 40 -4.66 -10.51 -10.47
C THR A 40 -5.13 -10.58 -9.02
N PRO A 41 -6.37 -10.13 -8.73
CA PRO A 41 -6.96 -10.36 -7.42
C PRO A 41 -7.00 -11.85 -7.04
N ASP A 42 -7.14 -12.12 -5.75
CA ASP A 42 -7.34 -13.46 -5.17
C ASP A 42 -6.19 -14.47 -5.40
N ARG A 43 -5.06 -14.02 -5.96
CA ARG A 43 -3.84 -14.82 -6.13
C ARG A 43 -2.72 -14.31 -5.22
N PRO A 44 -2.01 -15.18 -4.48
CA PRO A 44 -0.81 -14.79 -3.76
C PRO A 44 0.39 -14.64 -4.70
N TYR A 45 1.28 -13.71 -4.37
CA TYR A 45 2.53 -13.47 -5.07
C TYR A 45 3.69 -13.46 -4.08
N LEU A 46 4.77 -14.17 -4.41
CA LEU A 46 6.00 -14.18 -3.63
C LEU A 46 6.96 -13.09 -4.12
N VAL A 47 7.36 -12.19 -3.23
CA VAL A 47 8.33 -11.13 -3.52
C VAL A 47 9.72 -11.74 -3.69
N THR A 48 10.32 -11.53 -4.86
CA THR A 48 11.66 -12.03 -5.22
C THR A 48 12.73 -10.94 -5.13
N LYS A 49 12.31 -9.66 -5.22
CA LYS A 49 13.13 -8.47 -5.00
C LYS A 49 12.37 -7.49 -4.10
N SER A 50 13.00 -7.09 -2.99
CA SER A 50 12.43 -6.12 -2.04
C SER A 50 12.20 -4.75 -2.66
N CYS A 51 11.26 -3.99 -2.08
CA CYS A 51 11.14 -2.56 -2.31
C CYS A 51 12.37 -1.81 -1.78
N THR A 52 12.72 -0.69 -2.42
CA THR A 52 13.80 0.20 -1.95
C THR A 52 13.49 0.79 -0.57
N ASP A 53 12.24 1.14 -0.29
CA ASP A 53 11.81 1.69 0.99
C ASP A 53 11.59 0.62 2.09
N GLY A 54 11.77 -0.66 1.74
CA GLY A 54 11.57 -1.80 2.64
C GLY A 54 10.10 -2.10 2.96
N THR A 55 9.13 -1.58 2.19
CA THR A 55 7.70 -1.90 2.37
C THR A 55 7.39 -3.37 2.18
N PHE A 56 7.92 -3.98 1.11
CA PHE A 56 7.89 -5.43 0.93
C PHE A 56 9.31 -5.96 0.83
N GLN A 57 9.57 -7.09 1.48
CA GLN A 57 10.87 -7.73 1.50
C GLN A 57 10.85 -9.02 0.70
N LYS A 58 12.00 -9.41 0.15
CA LYS A 58 12.18 -10.72 -0.49
C LYS A 58 11.72 -11.83 0.45
N GLY A 59 10.85 -12.70 -0.04
CA GLY A 59 10.23 -13.78 0.73
C GLY A 59 8.87 -13.43 1.33
N ASP A 60 8.43 -12.17 1.25
CA ASP A 60 7.06 -11.80 1.62
C ASP A 60 6.06 -12.35 0.60
N LEU A 61 4.95 -12.88 1.11
CA LEU A 61 3.75 -13.14 0.32
C LEU A 61 2.88 -11.88 0.32
N ILE A 62 2.47 -11.45 -0.86
CA ILE A 62 1.59 -10.30 -1.06
C ILE A 62 0.36 -10.68 -1.87
N PHE A 63 -0.73 -9.94 -1.65
CA PHE A 63 -2.01 -10.12 -2.31
C PHE A 63 -2.45 -8.80 -2.92
N LEU A 64 -3.09 -8.88 -4.09
CA LEU A 64 -3.84 -7.76 -4.65
C LEU A 64 -5.29 -7.84 -4.13
N GLU A 65 -5.66 -6.96 -3.22
CA GLU A 65 -7.02 -6.88 -2.69
C GLU A 65 -7.99 -6.26 -3.73
N PRO A 66 -9.31 -6.49 -3.63
CA PRO A 66 -10.30 -5.91 -4.56
C PRO A 66 -10.27 -4.38 -4.64
N GLY A 67 -9.85 -3.71 -3.55
CA GLY A 67 -9.61 -2.25 -3.52
C GLY A 67 -8.41 -1.78 -4.34
N ARG A 68 -7.70 -2.72 -4.99
CA ARG A 68 -6.41 -2.56 -5.68
C ARG A 68 -5.24 -2.29 -4.74
N ASP A 69 -5.42 -2.55 -3.46
CA ASP A 69 -4.36 -2.42 -2.47
C ASP A 69 -3.45 -3.64 -2.53
N LEU A 70 -2.14 -3.40 -2.45
CA LEU A 70 -1.17 -4.49 -2.27
C LEU A 70 -0.99 -4.71 -0.78
N PHE A 71 -1.20 -5.94 -0.32
CA PHE A 71 -1.19 -6.26 1.11
C PHE A 71 -0.28 -7.45 1.41
N CYS A 72 0.57 -7.30 2.43
CA CYS A 72 1.35 -8.40 3.00
C CYS A 72 0.75 -8.81 4.36
N PRO A 73 0.10 -9.99 4.48
CA PRO A 73 -0.52 -10.42 5.73
C PRO A 73 0.49 -10.65 6.85
N LYS A 74 1.71 -11.08 6.53
CA LYS A 74 2.77 -11.35 7.51
C LYS A 74 3.21 -10.09 8.25
N THR A 75 3.37 -8.99 7.52
CA THR A 75 3.88 -7.72 8.06
C THR A 75 2.78 -6.72 8.37
N GLY A 76 1.55 -6.96 7.90
CA GLY A 76 0.43 -6.02 7.98
C GLY A 76 0.59 -4.80 7.08
N ARG A 77 1.65 -4.74 6.26
CA ARG A 77 1.94 -3.59 5.39
C ARG A 77 1.01 -3.59 4.18
N ARG A 78 0.58 -2.38 3.81
CA ARG A 78 -0.34 -2.13 2.70
C ARG A 78 0.15 -0.96 1.85
N ILE A 79 -0.05 -1.06 0.54
CA ILE A 79 0.10 0.04 -0.39
C ILE A 79 -1.25 0.29 -1.04
N SER A 80 -1.96 1.30 -0.56
CA SER A 80 -3.17 1.83 -1.20
C SER A 80 -2.81 2.93 -2.21
N PRO A 81 -3.71 3.31 -3.14
CA PRO A 81 -3.45 4.35 -4.14
C PRO A 81 -2.87 5.67 -3.60
N GLY A 82 -3.30 6.12 -2.42
CA GLY A 82 -2.75 7.35 -1.79
C GLY A 82 -1.33 7.20 -1.24
N GLN A 83 -0.87 5.98 -0.99
CA GLN A 83 0.42 5.66 -0.37
C GLN A 83 1.50 5.29 -1.40
N CYS A 84 1.14 5.16 -2.67
CA CYS A 84 2.08 4.74 -3.71
C CYS A 84 3.20 5.76 -3.90
N ALA A 85 4.41 5.23 -3.98
CA ALA A 85 5.64 5.92 -4.36
C ALA A 85 6.44 4.97 -5.26
N ARG A 86 7.43 5.51 -5.98
CA ARG A 86 8.27 4.64 -6.82
C ARG A 86 9.03 3.62 -5.95
N ASP A 87 9.55 4.07 -4.82
CA ASP A 87 10.41 3.28 -3.94
C ASP A 87 9.68 2.16 -3.19
N ASN A 88 8.33 2.16 -3.20
CA ASN A 88 7.51 1.10 -2.62
C ASN A 88 6.83 0.21 -3.67
N LEU A 89 6.99 0.54 -4.96
CA LEU A 89 6.46 -0.21 -6.11
C LEU A 89 7.55 -0.78 -7.04
N ASP A 90 8.82 -0.67 -6.65
CA ASP A 90 9.98 -1.16 -7.41
C ASP A 90 10.37 -2.62 -7.10
N PHE A 91 9.52 -3.32 -6.34
CA PHE A 91 9.63 -4.75 -6.09
C PHE A 91 9.39 -5.58 -7.35
N ILE A 92 9.80 -6.85 -7.28
CA ILE A 92 9.48 -7.88 -8.25
C ILE A 92 8.89 -9.06 -7.48
N CYS A 93 7.88 -9.70 -8.07
CA CYS A 93 7.27 -10.89 -7.52
C CYS A 93 6.95 -11.90 -8.62
N ILE A 94 6.75 -13.14 -8.22
CA ILE A 94 6.21 -14.21 -9.05
C ILE A 94 4.94 -14.74 -8.39
N PRO A 95 4.02 -15.36 -9.15
CA PRO A 95 2.94 -16.09 -8.51
C PRO A 95 3.47 -17.09 -7.49
N ALA A 96 2.86 -17.14 -6.31
CA ALA A 96 3.15 -18.19 -5.36
C ALA A 96 2.32 -19.42 -5.73
N ASP A 97 2.98 -20.55 -5.95
CA ASP A 97 2.28 -21.84 -6.00
C ASP A 97 1.84 -22.16 -4.57
N VAL A 98 0.54 -21.96 -4.33
CA VAL A 98 -0.17 -22.53 -3.17
C VAL A 98 -0.63 -23.92 -3.57
N ASP A 99 0.33 -24.80 -3.85
CA ASP A 99 0.04 -26.23 -3.87
C ASP A 99 -0.19 -26.65 -2.42
N SER A 100 -1.46 -26.99 -2.12
CA SER A 100 -1.89 -27.62 -0.88
C SER A 100 -1.58 -29.11 -0.88
#